data_AF-A0A9X7IG38-F1
#
_entry.id   AF-A0A9X7IG38-F1
#
_cell.length_a   1.000
_cell.length_b   1.000
_cell.length_c   1.000
_cell.angle_alpha   90.00
_cell.angle_beta   90.00
_cell.angle_gamma   90.00
#
_symmetry.space_group_name_H-M   'P 1'
#
loop_
_entity.id
_entity.type
_entity.pdbx_description
1 polymer ?
#
loop_
_entity_poly.entity_id
_entity_poly.type
_entity_poly.pdbx_seq_one_letter_code
_entity_poly.pdbx_strand_id
1 'polypeptide(L)'
;MNFIKMNKKEIIMLIVYTMFALLQIGLFILFGLSLLTNSNLVESEFALSAIGLTVPAIVGIIFFRKEIIESFTYFKEKTILKIVSIPMVVLLMVIVENSIMHFLNIGQPENQEQVLTRGAEVPIIFTLLLFGIIGPIIEEIIFRHILVNRFSEYVGTAIASIVSIIIFAGLHSNQLSDLAIYLPGTVMLTAAYLISNRSLAYVIAIHMLNNFIPFI
;
A
#
# COMPACT_ATOMS: atom_id res chain seq x y z
N MET A 1 15.82 -15.88 21.89
CA MET A 1 15.16 -14.70 22.51
C MET A 1 15.63 -13.34 21.92
N ASN A 2 16.28 -13.29 20.74
CA ASN A 2 16.83 -12.04 20.14
C ASN A 2 15.98 -11.41 19.03
N PHE A 3 15.23 -12.19 18.23
CA PHE A 3 14.46 -11.67 17.08
C PHE A 3 13.42 -10.60 17.47
N ILE A 4 12.61 -10.89 18.50
CA ILE A 4 11.52 -9.99 18.93
C ILE A 4 12.09 -8.67 19.48
N LYS A 5 13.21 -8.73 20.21
CA LYS A 5 13.86 -7.53 20.74
C LYS A 5 14.45 -6.65 19.64
N MET A 6 15.01 -7.26 18.59
CA MET A 6 15.61 -6.54 17.47
C MET A 6 14.59 -5.96 16.48
N ASN A 7 13.40 -6.54 16.39
CA ASN A 7 12.36 -6.14 15.42
C ASN A 7 11.06 -5.68 16.10
N LYS A 8 11.17 -5.06 17.28
CA LYS A 8 10.00 -4.72 18.10
C LYS A 8 9.03 -3.80 17.36
N LYS A 9 9.52 -2.78 16.66
CA LYS A 9 8.67 -1.82 15.96
C LYS A 9 7.99 -2.42 14.73
N GLU A 10 8.69 -3.30 14.01
CA GLU A 10 8.18 -4.04 12.86
C GLU A 10 7.05 -4.99 13.26
N ILE A 11 7.24 -5.74 14.35
CA ILE A 11 6.22 -6.65 14.87
C ILE A 11 4.98 -5.88 15.34
N ILE A 12 5.17 -4.77 16.07
CA ILE A 12 4.06 -3.90 16.47
C ILE A 12 3.31 -3.39 15.24
N MET A 13 4.03 -3.00 14.19
CA MET A 13 3.40 -2.47 12.98
C MET A 13 2.63 -3.52 12.18
N LEU A 14 3.13 -4.76 12.10
CA LEU A 14 2.38 -5.87 11.52
C LEU A 14 1.10 -6.15 12.32
N ILE A 15 1.16 -6.08 13.66
CA ILE A 15 -0.01 -6.25 14.51
C ILE A 15 -1.01 -5.11 14.28
N VAL A 16 -0.56 -3.86 14.34
CA VAL A 16 -1.42 -2.67 14.15
C VAL A 16 -2.10 -2.72 12.77
N TYR A 17 -1.34 -2.99 11.71
CA TYR A 17 -1.89 -3.12 10.37
C TYR A 17 -2.91 -4.25 10.28
N THR A 18 -2.60 -5.44 10.81
CA THR A 18 -3.55 -6.56 10.83
C THR A 18 -4.82 -6.20 11.61
N MET A 19 -4.71 -5.58 12.77
CA MET A 19 -5.87 -5.24 13.60
C MET A 19 -6.78 -4.21 12.94
N PHE A 20 -6.22 -3.19 12.29
CA PHE A 20 -7.00 -2.10 11.71
C PHE A 20 -7.45 -2.38 10.27
N ALA A 21 -6.55 -2.87 9.41
CA ALA A 21 -6.85 -3.08 7.99
C ALA A 21 -7.57 -4.42 7.73
N LEU A 22 -7.24 -5.48 8.48
CA LEU A 22 -7.81 -6.82 8.24
C LEU A 22 -8.92 -7.19 9.24
N LEU A 23 -8.72 -6.90 10.53
CA LEU A 23 -9.70 -7.22 11.59
C LEU A 23 -10.65 -6.07 11.91
N GLN A 24 -10.54 -4.94 11.18
CA GLN A 24 -11.42 -3.78 11.28
C GLN A 24 -11.67 -3.27 12.71
N ILE A 25 -10.65 -3.29 13.59
CA ILE A 25 -10.81 -2.84 14.98
C ILE A 25 -11.20 -1.35 15.09
N GLY A 26 -10.96 -0.57 14.04
CA GLY A 26 -11.44 0.81 13.92
C GLY A 26 -12.96 0.95 14.02
N LEU A 27 -13.72 -0.11 13.71
CA LEU A 27 -15.17 -0.17 13.88
C LEU A 27 -15.61 0.23 15.30
N PHE A 28 -14.91 -0.27 16.33
CA PHE A 28 -15.25 0.03 17.73
C PHE A 28 -15.03 1.50 18.08
N ILE A 29 -14.02 2.13 17.46
CA ILE A 29 -13.75 3.56 17.63
C ILE A 29 -14.86 4.37 16.95
N LEU A 30 -15.23 4.00 15.71
CA LEU A 30 -16.33 4.67 15.00
C LEU A 30 -17.68 4.48 15.71
N PHE A 31 -17.92 3.32 16.31
CA PHE A 31 -19.10 3.06 17.13
C PHE A 31 -19.15 3.99 18.35
N GLY A 32 -18.05 4.10 19.09
CA GLY A 32 -17.94 5.04 20.22
C GLY A 32 -18.18 6.49 19.80
N LEU A 33 -17.58 6.93 18.69
CA LEU A 33 -17.80 8.26 18.14
C LEU A 33 -19.26 8.46 17.71
N SER A 34 -19.86 7.47 17.05
CA SER A 34 -21.27 7.50 16.61
C SER A 34 -22.22 7.76 17.78
N LEU A 35 -21.97 7.13 18.93
CA LEU A 35 -22.72 7.36 20.16
C LEU A 35 -22.53 8.78 20.72
N LEU A 36 -21.31 9.32 20.65
CA LEU A 36 -20.97 10.64 21.17
C LEU A 36 -21.51 11.78 20.31
N THR A 37 -21.53 11.60 18.98
CA THR A 37 -21.94 12.64 18.02
C THR A 37 -23.37 12.48 17.53
N ASN A 38 -24.08 11.44 17.98
CA ASN A 38 -25.43 11.08 17.51
C ASN A 38 -25.52 11.00 15.98
N SER A 39 -24.54 10.32 15.37
CA SER A 39 -24.41 10.13 13.92
C SER A 39 -24.09 8.68 13.60
N ASN A 40 -24.39 8.19 12.40
CA ASN A 40 -24.13 6.80 12.03
C ASN A 40 -22.82 6.64 11.22
N LEU A 41 -21.67 6.79 11.88
CA LEU A 41 -20.36 6.70 11.19
C LEU A 41 -19.99 5.25 10.84
N VAL A 42 -20.59 4.28 11.52
CA VAL A 42 -20.30 2.85 11.33
C VAL A 42 -20.80 2.33 9.97
N GLU A 43 -21.85 2.92 9.41
CA GLU A 43 -22.38 2.55 8.09
C GLU A 43 -21.59 3.17 6.93
N SER A 44 -20.70 4.13 7.19
CA SER A 44 -19.88 4.73 6.14
C SER A 44 -18.69 3.82 5.81
N GLU A 45 -18.73 3.20 4.63
CA GLU A 45 -17.61 2.40 4.10
C GLU A 45 -16.34 3.26 3.93
N PHE A 46 -16.50 4.53 3.55
CA PHE A 46 -15.39 5.47 3.53
C PHE A 46 -14.79 5.69 4.92
N ALA A 47 -15.61 5.93 5.95
CA ALA A 47 -15.12 6.14 7.32
C ALA A 47 -14.39 4.89 7.86
N LEU A 48 -14.91 3.70 7.57
CA LEU A 48 -14.26 2.43 7.91
C LEU A 48 -12.90 2.27 7.23
N SER A 49 -12.82 2.58 5.94
CA SER A 49 -11.56 2.57 5.20
C SER A 49 -10.59 3.63 5.74
N ALA A 50 -11.10 4.82 6.05
CA ALA A 50 -10.34 5.93 6.57
C ALA A 50 -9.68 5.58 7.90
N ILE A 51 -10.42 5.04 8.86
CA ILE A 51 -9.85 4.64 10.15
C ILE A 51 -8.91 3.44 10.03
N GLY A 52 -9.25 2.48 9.15
CA GLY A 52 -8.47 1.27 8.88
C GLY A 52 -7.09 1.56 8.31
N LEU A 53 -6.94 2.60 7.48
CA LEU A 53 -5.66 2.98 6.87
C LEU A 53 -4.94 4.10 7.64
N THR A 54 -5.68 5.10 8.13
CA THR A 54 -5.06 6.31 8.72
C THR A 54 -4.37 6.00 10.05
N VAL A 55 -4.96 5.19 10.91
CA VAL A 55 -4.33 4.86 12.21
C VAL A 55 -3.03 4.08 12.00
N PRO A 56 -2.99 2.98 11.23
CA PRO A 56 -1.73 2.32 10.90
C PRO A 56 -0.73 3.23 10.20
N ALA A 57 -1.16 4.08 9.26
CA ALA A 57 -0.25 4.99 8.57
C ALA A 57 0.40 5.99 9.53
N ILE A 58 -0.35 6.58 10.48
CA ILE A 58 0.21 7.47 11.50
C ILE A 58 1.27 6.74 12.32
N VAL A 59 0.96 5.55 12.84
CA VAL A 59 1.92 4.77 13.65
C VAL A 59 3.14 4.38 12.80
N GLY A 60 2.92 3.96 11.55
CA GLY A 60 3.97 3.57 10.61
C GLY A 60 4.92 4.71 10.28
N ILE A 61 4.37 5.88 9.95
CA ILE A 61 5.18 7.08 9.71
C ILE A 61 5.99 7.43 10.96
N ILE A 62 5.41 7.39 12.15
CA ILE A 62 6.14 7.69 13.40
C ILE A 62 7.29 6.70 13.61
N PHE A 63 7.06 5.40 13.40
CA PHE A 63 8.05 4.35 13.64
C PHE A 63 9.16 4.27 12.58
N PHE A 64 8.83 4.60 11.33
CA PHE A 64 9.72 4.47 10.18
C PHE A 64 10.12 5.80 9.54
N ARG A 65 9.85 6.94 10.20
CA ARG A 65 10.21 8.28 9.69
C ARG A 65 11.68 8.41 9.29
N LYS A 66 12.59 7.77 10.03
CA LYS A 66 14.03 7.86 9.76
C LYS A 66 14.35 7.14 8.45
N GLU A 67 13.84 5.93 8.29
CA GLU A 67 14.01 5.11 7.09
C GLU A 67 13.38 5.77 5.86
N ILE A 68 12.20 6.38 6.02
CA ILE A 68 11.55 7.15 4.96
C ILE A 68 12.42 8.34 4.56
N ILE A 69 12.85 9.17 5.52
CA ILE A 69 13.67 10.36 5.24
C ILE A 69 15.02 9.98 4.62
N GLU A 70 15.69 8.97 5.17
CA GLU A 70 16.97 8.47 4.66
C GLU A 70 16.83 7.90 3.25
N SER A 71 15.70 7.31 2.89
CA SER A 71 15.48 6.77 1.55
C SER A 71 15.46 7.83 0.42
N PHE A 72 15.23 9.11 0.75
CA PHE A 72 15.37 10.22 -0.21
C PHE A 72 16.81 10.43 -0.68
N THR A 73 17.80 9.88 0.03
CA THR A 73 19.20 9.89 -0.43
C THR A 73 19.37 9.24 -1.79
N TYR A 74 18.48 8.31 -2.18
CA TYR A 74 18.44 7.74 -3.52
C TYR A 74 18.38 8.81 -4.61
N PHE A 75 17.70 9.94 -4.38
CA PHE A 75 17.55 10.99 -5.39
C PHE A 75 18.72 11.98 -5.46
N LYS A 76 19.76 11.86 -4.62
CA LYS A 76 20.91 12.79 -4.61
C LYS A 76 21.74 12.73 -5.90
N GLU A 77 21.80 11.58 -6.54
CA GLU A 77 22.53 11.38 -7.79
C GLU A 77 21.58 11.04 -8.93
N LYS A 78 21.85 11.57 -10.14
CA LYS A 78 21.02 11.35 -11.34
C LYS A 78 19.54 11.67 -11.09
N THR A 79 19.27 12.74 -10.34
CA THR A 79 17.94 13.13 -9.84
C THR A 79 16.89 13.18 -10.95
N ILE A 80 17.19 13.84 -12.07
CA ILE A 80 16.26 13.97 -13.21
C ILE A 80 15.88 12.59 -13.76
N LEU A 81 16.86 11.70 -13.96
CA LEU A 81 16.61 10.34 -14.47
C LEU A 81 15.69 9.55 -13.52
N LYS A 82 15.92 9.65 -12.21
CA LYS A 82 15.12 8.95 -11.19
C LYS A 82 13.72 9.54 -11.02
N ILE A 83 13.56 10.84 -11.21
CA ILE A 83 12.23 11.48 -11.19
C ILE A 83 11.45 11.09 -12.44
N VAL A 84 12.09 11.12 -13.62
CA VAL A 84 11.45 10.72 -14.90
C VAL A 84 11.13 9.23 -14.93
N SER A 85 11.91 8.38 -14.24
CA SER A 85 11.61 6.95 -14.19
C SER A 85 10.32 6.61 -13.44
N ILE A 86 9.86 7.45 -12.50
CA ILE A 86 8.61 7.22 -11.76
C ILE A 86 7.40 7.12 -12.71
N PRO A 87 7.06 8.15 -13.52
CA PRO A 87 5.96 8.06 -14.47
C PRO A 87 6.19 7.01 -15.57
N MET A 88 7.45 6.70 -15.93
CA MET A 88 7.73 5.65 -16.91
C MET A 88 7.42 4.25 -16.35
N VAL A 89 7.73 3.99 -15.08
CA VAL A 89 7.34 2.74 -14.41
C VAL A 89 5.82 2.66 -14.29
N VAL A 90 5.15 3.75 -13.89
CA VAL A 90 3.67 3.77 -13.83
C VAL A 90 3.05 3.53 -15.21
N LEU A 91 3.56 4.17 -16.26
CA LEU A 91 3.11 3.92 -17.63
C LEU A 91 3.25 2.44 -18.02
N LEU A 92 4.39 1.82 -17.68
CA LEU A 92 4.58 0.39 -17.90
C LEU A 92 3.57 -0.45 -17.11
N MET A 93 3.30 -0.11 -15.86
CA MET A 93 2.32 -0.81 -15.02
C MET A 93 0.93 -0.75 -15.65
N VAL A 94 0.49 0.44 -16.08
CA VAL A 94 -0.80 0.65 -16.77
C VAL A 94 -0.87 -0.14 -18.08
N ILE A 95 0.20 -0.15 -18.89
CA ILE A 95 0.23 -0.93 -20.14
C ILE A 95 0.10 -2.43 -19.86
N VAL A 96 0.85 -2.95 -18.88
CA VAL A 96 0.80 -4.37 -18.51
C VAL A 96 -0.58 -4.75 -18.01
N GLU A 97 -1.15 -3.95 -17.11
CA GLU A 97 -2.48 -4.16 -16.54
C GLU A 97 -3.55 -4.21 -17.64
N ASN A 98 -3.61 -3.18 -18.50
CA ASN A 98 -4.58 -3.12 -19.59
C ASN A 98 -4.40 -4.24 -20.62
N SER A 99 -3.16 -4.63 -20.90
CA SER A 99 -2.87 -5.75 -21.81
C SER A 99 -3.39 -7.07 -21.26
N ILE A 100 -3.25 -7.31 -19.96
CA ILE A 100 -3.76 -8.52 -19.30
C ILE A 100 -5.28 -8.51 -19.27
N MET A 101 -5.92 -7.39 -18.91
CA MET A 101 -7.38 -7.27 -18.95
C MET A 101 -7.92 -7.56 -20.35
N HIS A 102 -7.30 -6.99 -21.38
CA HIS A 102 -7.68 -7.22 -22.77
C HIS A 102 -7.47 -8.68 -23.21
N PHE A 103 -6.31 -9.26 -22.92
CA PHE A 103 -5.96 -10.61 -23.35
C PHE A 103 -6.81 -11.69 -22.66
N LEU A 104 -7.10 -11.52 -21.37
CA LEU A 104 -7.93 -12.44 -20.60
C LEU A 104 -9.43 -12.15 -20.71
N ASN A 105 -9.82 -11.06 -21.40
CA ASN A 105 -11.19 -10.58 -21.50
C ASN A 105 -11.87 -10.43 -20.13
N ILE A 106 -11.15 -9.82 -19.19
CA ILE A 106 -11.64 -9.51 -17.83
C ILE A 106 -11.78 -7.99 -17.66
N GLY A 107 -12.79 -7.58 -16.90
CA GLY A 107 -13.03 -6.18 -16.56
C GLY A 107 -12.11 -5.68 -15.44
N GLN A 108 -12.42 -4.49 -14.91
CA GLN A 108 -11.73 -4.00 -13.72
C GLN A 108 -11.93 -4.95 -12.53
N PRO A 109 -10.90 -5.15 -11.68
CA PRO A 109 -11.05 -5.92 -10.45
C PRO A 109 -12.08 -5.28 -9.52
N GLU A 110 -12.89 -6.09 -8.85
CA GLU A 110 -13.94 -5.62 -7.92
C GLU A 110 -13.36 -4.71 -6.82
N ASN A 111 -12.17 -5.01 -6.30
CA ASN A 111 -11.52 -4.17 -5.29
C ASN A 111 -11.27 -2.74 -5.81
N GLN A 112 -10.91 -2.59 -7.09
CA GLN A 112 -10.72 -1.29 -7.71
C GLN A 112 -12.06 -0.55 -7.85
N GLU A 113 -13.12 -1.24 -8.28
CA GLU A 113 -14.47 -0.66 -8.37
C GLU A 113 -15.00 -0.21 -6.99
N GLN A 114 -14.76 -1.00 -5.94
CA GLN A 114 -15.12 -0.64 -4.57
C GLN A 114 -14.38 0.61 -4.08
N VAL A 115 -13.08 0.72 -4.37
CA VAL A 115 -12.29 1.91 -4.02
C VAL A 115 -12.82 3.16 -4.74
N LEU A 116 -13.14 3.05 -6.03
CA LEU A 116 -13.73 4.14 -6.81
C LEU A 116 -15.11 4.53 -6.28
N THR A 117 -15.96 3.55 -5.96
CA THR A 117 -17.32 3.78 -5.45
C THR A 117 -17.30 4.46 -4.08
N ARG A 118 -16.53 3.93 -3.12
CA ARG A 118 -16.34 4.55 -1.79
C ARG A 118 -15.74 5.95 -1.91
N GLY A 119 -14.79 6.13 -2.83
CA GLY A 119 -14.15 7.40 -3.10
C GLY A 119 -15.08 8.46 -3.69
N ALA A 120 -16.17 8.07 -4.36
CA ALA A 120 -17.14 8.99 -4.93
C ALA A 120 -18.10 9.57 -3.87
N GLU A 121 -18.20 8.97 -2.69
CA GLU A 121 -19.07 9.43 -1.59
C GLU A 121 -18.57 10.72 -0.92
N VAL A 122 -17.30 11.08 -1.14
CA VAL A 122 -16.64 12.21 -0.49
C VAL A 122 -15.94 13.11 -1.51
N PRO A 123 -15.64 14.38 -1.15
CA PRO A 123 -14.83 15.23 -2.02
C PRO A 123 -13.50 14.56 -2.42
N ILE A 124 -13.16 14.63 -3.71
CA ILE A 124 -12.01 13.94 -4.32
C ILE A 124 -10.69 14.14 -3.56
N ILE A 125 -10.50 15.28 -2.90
CA ILE A 125 -9.31 15.55 -2.08
C ILE A 125 -9.13 14.52 -0.94
N PHE A 126 -10.21 14.08 -0.31
CA PHE A 126 -10.16 13.06 0.76
C PHE A 126 -9.89 11.67 0.18
N THR A 127 -10.45 11.38 -0.98
CA THR A 127 -10.20 10.13 -1.73
C THR A 127 -8.75 10.00 -2.15
N LEU A 128 -8.18 11.04 -2.76
CA LEU A 128 -6.77 11.08 -3.14
C LEU A 128 -5.86 11.01 -1.92
N LEU A 129 -6.21 11.69 -0.82
CA LEU A 129 -5.45 11.61 0.42
C LEU A 129 -5.47 10.19 1.00
N LEU A 130 -6.63 9.53 1.02
CA LEU A 130 -6.77 8.22 1.64
C LEU A 130 -6.18 7.10 0.78
N PHE A 131 -6.71 6.92 -0.44
CA PHE A 131 -6.37 5.79 -1.30
C PHE A 131 -5.15 6.06 -2.20
N GLY A 132 -4.89 7.33 -2.51
CA GLY A 132 -3.75 7.72 -3.33
C GLY A 132 -2.48 8.04 -2.53
N ILE A 133 -2.58 8.38 -1.24
CA ILE A 133 -1.44 8.79 -0.41
C ILE A 133 -1.26 7.87 0.81
N ILE A 134 -2.26 7.83 1.70
CA ILE A 134 -2.16 7.13 2.98
C ILE A 134 -2.01 5.62 2.77
N GLY A 135 -2.86 5.02 1.93
CA GLY A 135 -2.79 3.59 1.56
C GLY A 135 -1.42 3.18 1.04
N PRO A 136 -0.91 3.79 -0.05
CA PRO A 136 0.42 3.51 -0.57
C PRO A 136 1.54 3.63 0.47
N ILE A 137 1.52 4.66 1.33
CA ILE A 137 2.56 4.81 2.37
C ILE A 137 2.56 3.62 3.32
N ILE A 138 1.41 3.25 3.88
CA ILE A 138 1.37 2.15 4.85
C ILE A 138 1.67 0.81 4.17
N GLU A 139 1.18 0.60 2.96
CA GLU A 139 1.45 -0.62 2.20
C GLU A 139 2.94 -0.78 1.89
N GLU A 140 3.64 0.26 1.42
CA GLU A 140 5.08 0.15 1.17
C GLU A 140 5.90 -0.08 2.46
N ILE A 141 5.47 0.47 3.60
CA ILE A 141 6.07 0.17 4.89
C ILE A 141 5.90 -1.32 5.22
N ILE A 142 4.69 -1.87 5.11
CA ILE A 142 4.43 -3.28 5.44
C ILE A 142 5.14 -4.21 4.45
N PHE A 143 4.85 -4.07 3.16
CA PHE A 143 5.24 -5.04 2.14
C PHE A 143 6.69 -4.88 1.70
N ARG A 144 7.21 -3.66 1.58
CA ARG A 144 8.57 -3.45 1.03
C ARG A 144 9.59 -3.26 2.14
N HIS A 145 9.28 -2.45 3.15
CA HIS A 145 10.20 -2.30 4.27
C HIS A 145 10.20 -3.51 5.20
N ILE A 146 9.07 -3.86 5.81
CA ILE A 146 9.06 -4.92 6.83
C ILE A 146 9.26 -6.29 6.18
N LEU A 147 8.42 -6.68 5.22
CA LEU A 147 8.49 -8.00 4.61
C LEU A 147 9.72 -8.14 3.70
N VAL A 148 9.94 -7.24 2.72
CA VAL A 148 11.07 -7.42 1.79
C VAL A 148 12.43 -7.02 2.37
N ASN A 149 12.52 -5.96 3.18
CA ASN A 149 13.81 -5.55 3.77
C ASN A 149 14.12 -6.32 5.05
N ARG A 150 13.34 -6.14 6.12
CA ARG A 150 13.68 -6.69 7.44
C ARG A 150 13.61 -8.22 7.47
N PHE A 151 12.56 -8.84 6.90
CA PHE A 151 12.45 -10.29 6.92
C PHE A 151 13.48 -11.00 6.01
N SER A 152 13.99 -10.32 4.97
CA SER A 152 15.04 -10.88 4.11
C SER A 152 16.35 -11.19 4.83
N GLU A 153 16.61 -10.56 5.98
CA GLU A 153 17.77 -10.88 6.85
C GLU A 153 17.72 -12.31 7.40
N TYR A 154 16.54 -12.96 7.39
CA TYR A 154 16.31 -14.27 7.99
C TYR A 154 16.08 -15.38 6.96
N VAL A 155 15.43 -15.05 5.83
CA VAL A 155 15.02 -16.03 4.81
C VAL A 155 15.60 -15.76 3.43
N GLY A 156 16.35 -14.66 3.26
CA GLY A 156 16.89 -14.22 1.98
C GLY A 156 15.89 -13.39 1.16
N THR A 157 16.44 -12.51 0.30
CA THR A 157 15.66 -11.53 -0.48
C THR A 157 14.63 -12.18 -1.40
N ALA A 158 14.96 -13.30 -2.04
CA ALA A 158 14.06 -13.97 -2.98
C ALA A 158 12.80 -14.50 -2.29
N ILE A 159 12.95 -15.25 -1.20
CA ILE A 159 11.83 -15.80 -0.44
C ILE A 159 10.98 -14.68 0.16
N ALA A 160 11.62 -13.68 0.76
CA ALA A 160 10.91 -12.52 1.32
C ALA A 160 10.10 -11.75 0.25
N SER A 161 10.64 -11.60 -0.96
CA SER A 161 9.94 -10.97 -2.08
C SER A 161 8.73 -11.78 -2.55
N ILE A 162 8.89 -13.09 -2.72
CA ILE A 162 7.80 -13.98 -3.12
C ILE A 162 6.66 -13.94 -2.09
N VAL A 163 7.00 -14.03 -0.79
CA VAL A 163 6.01 -13.95 0.29
C VAL A 163 5.28 -12.61 0.27
N SER A 164 6.01 -11.50 0.15
CA SER A 164 5.40 -10.16 0.10
C SER A 164 4.47 -9.98 -1.11
N ILE A 165 4.90 -10.43 -2.30
CA ILE A 165 4.12 -10.41 -3.54
C ILE A 165 2.82 -11.21 -3.40
N ILE A 166 2.89 -12.45 -2.89
CA ILE A 166 1.73 -13.32 -2.74
C ILE A 166 0.74 -12.73 -1.73
N ILE A 167 1.21 -12.26 -0.57
CA ILE A 167 0.33 -11.67 0.44
C ILE A 167 -0.31 -10.39 -0.10
N PHE A 168 0.45 -9.51 -0.76
CA PHE A 168 -0.09 -8.28 -1.34
C PHE A 168 -1.18 -8.59 -2.37
N ALA A 169 -0.88 -9.42 -3.37
CA ALA A 169 -1.85 -9.74 -4.42
C ALA A 169 -3.08 -10.46 -3.85
N GLY A 170 -2.89 -11.37 -2.89
CA GLY A 170 -3.98 -12.08 -2.22
C GLY A 170 -4.90 -11.15 -1.44
N LEU A 171 -4.36 -10.13 -0.75
CA LEU A 171 -5.17 -9.17 0.01
C LEU A 171 -5.96 -8.19 -0.87
N HIS A 172 -5.56 -8.02 -2.14
CA HIS A 172 -6.24 -7.12 -3.08
C HIS A 172 -7.20 -7.86 -4.03
N SER A 173 -7.23 -9.18 -3.98
CA SER A 173 -8.05 -10.02 -4.87
C SER A 173 -9.31 -10.49 -4.18
N ASN A 174 -10.49 -10.22 -4.77
CA ASN A 174 -11.77 -10.78 -4.31
C ASN A 174 -12.06 -12.13 -4.98
N GLN A 175 -11.45 -12.38 -6.14
CA GLN A 175 -11.57 -13.62 -6.90
C GLN A 175 -10.23 -14.01 -7.53
N LEU A 176 -10.11 -15.26 -7.98
CA LEU A 176 -8.84 -15.79 -8.48
C LEU A 176 -8.33 -15.06 -9.73
N SER A 177 -9.23 -14.56 -10.58
CA SER A 177 -8.87 -13.79 -11.78
C SER A 177 -8.18 -12.46 -11.46
N ASP A 178 -8.48 -11.86 -10.31
CA ASP A 178 -7.88 -10.58 -9.88
C ASP A 178 -6.37 -10.74 -9.63
N LEU A 179 -5.91 -11.94 -9.29
CA LEU A 179 -4.47 -12.22 -9.14
C LEU A 179 -3.70 -11.94 -10.42
N ALA A 180 -4.31 -12.19 -11.60
CA ALA A 180 -3.67 -11.89 -12.88
C ALA A 180 -3.41 -10.39 -13.07
N ILE A 181 -4.19 -9.54 -12.40
CA ILE A 181 -4.09 -8.09 -12.44
C ILE A 181 -3.12 -7.57 -11.37
N TYR A 182 -3.27 -8.02 -10.12
CA TYR A 182 -2.47 -7.50 -9.01
C TYR A 182 -1.05 -8.06 -8.93
N LEU A 183 -0.80 -9.31 -9.36
CA LEU A 183 0.53 -9.93 -9.31
C LEU A 183 1.60 -9.13 -10.10
N PRO A 184 1.37 -8.77 -11.37
CA PRO A 184 2.34 -7.96 -12.12
C PRO A 184 2.66 -6.63 -11.46
N GLY A 185 1.64 -5.92 -10.95
CA GLY A 185 1.80 -4.64 -10.25
C GLY A 185 2.71 -4.76 -9.03
N THR A 186 2.41 -5.71 -8.14
CA THR A 186 3.24 -5.89 -6.93
C THR A 186 4.65 -6.43 -7.23
N VAL A 187 4.82 -7.21 -8.30
CA VAL A 187 6.15 -7.62 -8.81
C VAL A 187 6.94 -6.38 -9.25
N MET A 188 6.33 -5.50 -10.03
CA MET A 188 6.97 -4.26 -10.50
C MET A 188 7.34 -3.31 -9.35
N LEU A 189 6.46 -3.12 -8.37
CA LEU A 189 6.77 -2.35 -7.16
C LEU A 189 7.92 -2.97 -6.36
N THR A 190 7.93 -4.30 -6.20
CA THR A 190 9.00 -5.01 -5.49
C THR A 190 10.34 -4.90 -6.23
N ALA A 191 10.33 -5.03 -7.56
CA ALA A 191 11.51 -4.83 -8.39
C ALA A 191 12.00 -3.37 -8.31
N ALA A 192 11.10 -2.39 -8.41
CA ALA A 192 11.45 -0.97 -8.28
C ALA A 192 12.08 -0.66 -6.92
N TYR A 193 11.56 -1.25 -5.84
CA TYR A 193 12.15 -1.13 -4.51
C TYR A 193 13.56 -1.74 -4.45
N LEU A 194 13.77 -2.96 -4.95
CA LEU A 194 15.07 -3.61 -4.90
C LEU A 194 16.12 -2.90 -5.78
N ILE A 195 15.74 -2.47 -7.00
CA ILE A 195 16.62 -1.75 -7.94
C ILE A 195 17.00 -0.37 -7.42
N SER A 196 16.12 0.27 -6.65
CA SER A 196 16.37 1.60 -6.06
C SER A 196 17.18 1.56 -4.76
N ASN A 197 17.96 0.50 -4.54
CA ASN A 197 18.67 0.26 -3.28
C ASN A 197 17.73 0.31 -2.06
N ARG A 198 16.53 -0.27 -2.21
CA ARG A 198 15.49 -0.33 -1.16
C ARG A 198 15.02 1.07 -0.72
N SER A 199 14.87 2.00 -1.68
CA SER A 199 14.36 3.34 -1.42
C SER A 199 12.84 3.33 -1.22
N LEU A 200 12.38 3.57 0.00
CA LEU A 200 10.97 3.76 0.31
C LEU A 200 10.37 4.95 -0.43
N ALA A 201 11.05 6.10 -0.45
CA ALA A 201 10.59 7.30 -1.14
C ALA A 201 10.32 7.05 -2.63
N TYR A 202 11.19 6.27 -3.30
CA TYR A 202 11.02 5.95 -4.72
C TYR A 202 9.80 5.06 -4.97
N VAL A 203 9.68 3.95 -4.23
CA VAL A 203 8.55 3.01 -4.45
C VAL A 203 7.21 3.61 -3.99
N ILE A 204 7.19 4.39 -2.91
CA ILE A 204 6.00 5.15 -2.48
C ILE A 204 5.56 6.11 -3.58
N ALA A 205 6.48 6.85 -4.20
CA ALA A 205 6.13 7.78 -5.26
C ALA A 205 5.54 7.08 -6.50
N ILE A 206 6.08 5.91 -6.88
CA ILE A 206 5.51 5.08 -7.97
C ILE A 206 4.10 4.63 -7.60
N HIS A 207 3.92 4.09 -6.39
CA HIS A 207 2.64 3.55 -5.96
C HIS A 207 1.56 4.64 -5.83
N MET A 208 1.89 5.79 -5.23
CA MET A 208 1.01 6.95 -5.16
C MET A 208 0.57 7.40 -6.56
N LEU A 209 1.52 7.58 -7.47
CA LEU A 209 1.20 8.00 -8.82
C LEU A 209 0.32 6.98 -9.54
N ASN A 210 0.60 5.68 -9.38
CA ASN A 210 -0.25 4.62 -9.92
C ASN A 210 -1.69 4.70 -9.38
N ASN A 211 -1.85 4.90 -8.07
CA ASN A 211 -3.17 4.99 -7.44
C ASN A 211 -3.90 6.30 -7.73
N PHE A 212 -3.24 7.35 -8.23
CA PHE A 212 -3.92 8.54 -8.70
C PHE A 212 -4.55 8.37 -10.08
N ILE A 213 -3.97 7.53 -10.96
CA ILE A 213 -4.44 7.38 -12.35
C ILE A 213 -5.93 7.03 -12.44
N PRO A 214 -6.48 6.08 -11.66
CA PRO A 214 -7.91 5.73 -11.78
C PRO A 214 -8.90 6.85 -11.40
N PHE A 215 -8.44 7.92 -10.75
CA PHE A 215 -9.28 9.04 -10.31
C PHE A 215 -9.21 10.28 -11.23
N ILE A 216 -8.49 10.18 -12.36
CA ILE A 216 -8.30 11.26 -13.34
C ILE A 216 -9.02 10.87 -14.63
#